data_AF-A0A520RBT2-F1
#
_entry.id   AF-A0A520RBT2-F1
#
_cell.length_a   1.000
_cell.length_b   1.000
_cell.length_c   1.000
_cell.angle_alpha   90.00
_cell.angle_beta   90.00
_cell.angle_gamma   90.00
#
_symmetry.space_group_name_H-M   'P 1'
#
loop_
_entity.id
_entity.type
_entity.pdbx_description
1 polymer ?
#
loop_
_entity_poly.entity_id
_entity_poly.type
_entity_poly.pdbx_seq_one_letter_code
_entity_poly.pdbx_strand_id
1 'polypeptide(L)'
;MRLLYRLLIIAATPLAILLIMNTADISESLTERADAIEVIGGVDAVNAAGDLIHTLQIERGASAGFIGSKGVLFASELSTRRSQTDAARTAFFEMLQKTERTLGPSSQSALSRIDQVRSSVDVLGISVADAAGAYTQSIAGLSSFSELQLKAASSPKVVSSAQALFALSAAKEKAGQERAMGANGFSAGKFQPKIFENFVSLSGAQNALFVKAISFASEEDKNAIKSAAYGGASSRVEQMRVEARQLALAGEPTQITGPDWF
;
A
#
# COMPACT_ATOMS: atom_id res chain seq x y z
N MET A 1 -26.26 -27.07 64.13
CA MET A 1 -26.40 -26.16 62.97
C MET A 1 -27.68 -26.55 62.23
N ARG A 2 -28.69 -25.67 62.21
CA ARG A 2 -30.07 -26.00 61.78
C ARG A 2 -30.06 -26.46 60.30
N LEU A 3 -30.73 -27.57 60.00
CA LEU A 3 -30.78 -28.25 58.69
C LEU A 3 -30.87 -27.30 57.47
N LEU A 4 -31.62 -26.21 57.65
CA LEU A 4 -31.81 -25.12 56.68
C LEU A 4 -30.51 -24.48 56.18
N TYR A 5 -29.51 -24.28 57.05
CA TYR A 5 -28.22 -23.70 56.65
C TYR A 5 -27.43 -24.63 55.73
N ARG A 6 -27.50 -25.96 55.94
CA ARG A 6 -26.83 -26.94 55.09
C ARG A 6 -27.47 -26.99 53.70
N LEU A 7 -28.80 -26.96 53.63
CA LEU A 7 -29.54 -26.89 52.38
C LEU A 7 -29.26 -25.60 51.60
N LEU A 8 -29.21 -24.45 52.30
CA LEU A 8 -28.88 -23.16 51.70
C LEU A 8 -27.47 -23.12 51.11
N ILE A 9 -26.47 -23.69 51.81
CA ILE A 9 -25.08 -23.75 51.29
C ILE A 9 -25.01 -24.63 50.03
N ILE A 10 -25.62 -25.81 50.06
CA ILE A 10 -25.63 -26.74 48.91
C ILE A 10 -26.32 -26.12 47.69
N ALA A 11 -27.37 -25.33 47.89
CA ALA A 11 -28.04 -24.61 46.80
C ALA A 11 -27.25 -23.36 46.35
N ALA A 12 -26.59 -22.65 47.27
CA ALA A 12 -25.86 -21.42 46.96
C ALA A 12 -24.54 -21.68 46.20
N THR A 13 -23.85 -22.79 46.46
CA THR A 13 -22.60 -23.13 45.78
C THR A 13 -22.73 -23.23 44.25
N PRO A 14 -23.66 -24.01 43.67
CA PRO A 14 -23.82 -24.07 42.22
C PRO A 14 -24.28 -22.73 41.64
N LEU A 15 -25.13 -21.97 42.34
CA LEU A 15 -25.55 -20.63 41.94
C LEU A 15 -24.37 -19.64 41.86
N ALA A 16 -23.46 -19.68 42.85
CA ALA A 16 -22.27 -18.83 42.85
C ALA A 16 -21.30 -19.20 41.71
N ILE A 17 -21.10 -20.49 41.43
CA ILE A 17 -20.29 -20.94 40.30
C ILE A 17 -20.90 -20.47 38.97
N LEU A 18 -22.21 -20.64 38.80
CA LEU A 18 -22.95 -20.21 37.61
C LEU A 18 -22.86 -18.68 37.41
N LEU A 19 -22.91 -17.91 38.50
CA LEU A 19 -22.73 -16.45 38.47
C LEU A 19 -21.31 -16.08 38.02
N ILE A 20 -20.28 -16.69 38.60
CA ILE A 20 -18.87 -16.43 38.25
C ILE A 20 -18.61 -16.76 36.78
N MET A 21 -19.08 -17.92 36.30
CA MET A 21 -18.92 -18.32 34.91
C MET A 21 -19.63 -17.34 33.96
N ASN A 22 -20.90 -16.97 34.22
CA ASN A 22 -21.59 -15.98 33.39
C ASN A 22 -20.88 -14.63 33.38
N THR A 23 -20.34 -14.17 34.51
CA THR A 23 -19.59 -12.90 34.54
C THR A 23 -18.29 -12.97 33.75
N ALA A 24 -17.60 -14.12 33.78
CA ALA A 24 -16.41 -14.35 32.97
C ALA A 24 -16.75 -14.37 31.48
N ASP A 25 -17.77 -15.14 31.08
CA ASP A 25 -18.24 -15.23 29.68
C ASP A 25 -18.71 -13.87 29.14
N ILE A 26 -19.41 -13.07 29.95
CA ILE A 26 -19.83 -11.71 29.57
C ILE A 26 -18.61 -10.81 29.40
N SER A 27 -17.64 -10.87 30.31
CA SER A 27 -16.43 -10.05 30.22
C SER A 27 -15.59 -10.40 28.98
N GLU A 28 -15.45 -11.69 28.68
CA GLU A 28 -14.76 -12.19 27.50
C GLU A 28 -15.49 -11.76 26.23
N SER A 29 -16.82 -11.91 26.17
CA SER A 29 -17.62 -11.46 25.04
C SER A 29 -17.56 -9.94 24.81
N LEU A 30 -17.45 -9.15 25.88
CA LEU A 30 -17.28 -7.70 25.77
C LEU A 30 -15.89 -7.33 25.24
N THR A 31 -14.83 -8.04 25.68
CA THR A 31 -13.48 -7.87 25.15
C THR A 31 -13.40 -8.29 23.68
N GLU A 32 -13.97 -9.42 23.30
CA GLU A 32 -14.03 -9.86 21.89
C GLU A 32 -14.75 -8.84 20.99
N ARG A 33 -15.84 -8.25 21.48
CA ARG A 33 -16.56 -7.18 20.76
C ARG A 33 -15.73 -5.93 20.61
N ALA A 34 -15.03 -5.50 21.65
CA ALA A 34 -14.15 -4.34 21.60
C ALA A 34 -12.99 -4.56 20.61
N ASP A 35 -12.35 -5.72 20.67
CA ASP A 35 -11.29 -6.12 19.74
C ASP A 35 -11.80 -6.17 18.29
N ALA A 36 -13.01 -6.70 18.07
CA ALA A 36 -13.62 -6.73 16.74
C ALA A 36 -13.90 -5.33 16.18
N ILE A 37 -14.41 -4.40 17.01
CA ILE A 37 -14.64 -3.00 16.61
C ILE A 37 -13.31 -2.32 16.27
N GLU A 38 -12.27 -2.56 17.09
CA GLU A 38 -10.95 -1.98 16.85
C GLU A 38 -10.34 -2.51 15.54
N VAL A 39 -10.42 -3.82 15.29
CA VAL A 39 -9.98 -4.43 14.03
C VAL A 39 -10.73 -3.86 12.83
N ILE A 40 -12.06 -3.73 12.91
CA ILE A 40 -12.88 -3.20 11.81
C ILE A 40 -12.50 -1.76 11.50
N GLY A 41 -12.38 -0.90 12.53
CA GLY A 41 -11.94 0.48 12.34
C GLY A 41 -10.55 0.58 11.71
N GLY A 42 -9.63 -0.32 12.09
CA GLY A 42 -8.29 -0.40 11.51
C GLY A 42 -8.33 -0.80 10.03
N VAL A 43 -9.14 -1.80 9.68
CA VAL A 43 -9.33 -2.25 8.29
C VAL A 43 -9.96 -1.17 7.43
N ASP A 44 -10.98 -0.46 7.93
CA ASP A 44 -11.62 0.64 7.20
C ASP A 44 -10.64 1.79 6.93
N ALA A 45 -9.83 2.16 7.93
CA ALA A 45 -8.79 3.17 7.77
C ALA A 45 -7.69 2.72 6.79
N VAL A 46 -7.35 1.44 6.80
CA VAL A 46 -6.40 0.82 5.86
C VAL A 46 -6.93 0.85 4.42
N ASN A 47 -8.21 0.51 4.21
CA ASN A 47 -8.83 0.55 2.89
C ASN A 47 -8.83 1.98 2.33
N ALA A 48 -9.25 2.96 3.14
CA ALA A 48 -9.22 4.36 2.74
C ALA A 48 -7.79 4.86 2.44
N ALA A 49 -6.79 4.42 3.21
CA ALA A 49 -5.38 4.69 2.91
C ALA A 49 -4.93 4.06 1.59
N GLY A 50 -5.39 2.83 1.29
CA GLY A 50 -5.13 2.12 0.03
C GLY A 50 -5.65 2.88 -1.19
N ASP A 51 -6.86 3.40 -1.12
CA ASP A 51 -7.45 4.22 -2.18
C ASP A 51 -6.68 5.52 -2.40
N LEU A 52 -6.26 6.18 -1.31
CA LEU A 52 -5.42 7.37 -1.39
C LEU A 52 -4.03 7.07 -1.96
N ILE A 53 -3.40 5.96 -1.56
CA ILE A 53 -2.14 5.50 -2.15
C ILE A 53 -2.31 5.30 -3.66
N HIS A 54 -3.39 4.65 -4.08
CA HIS A 54 -3.63 4.36 -5.48
C HIS A 54 -3.79 5.64 -6.32
N THR A 55 -4.56 6.61 -5.84
CA THR A 55 -4.77 7.89 -6.53
C THR A 55 -3.48 8.72 -6.58
N LEU A 56 -2.70 8.78 -5.48
CA LEU A 56 -1.38 9.42 -5.45
C LEU A 56 -0.39 8.78 -6.45
N GLN A 57 -0.42 7.45 -6.62
CA GLN A 57 0.42 6.77 -7.61
C GLN A 57 0.08 7.19 -9.05
N ILE A 58 -1.20 7.34 -9.36
CA ILE A 58 -1.66 7.79 -10.67
C ILE A 58 -1.27 9.25 -10.89
N GLU A 59 -1.54 10.12 -9.90
CA GLU A 59 -1.23 11.55 -9.99
C GLU A 59 0.28 11.80 -10.13
N ARG A 60 1.12 11.02 -9.43
CA ARG A 60 2.58 11.05 -9.61
C ARG A 60 2.97 10.78 -11.06
N GLY A 61 2.39 9.74 -11.67
CA GLY A 61 2.66 9.37 -13.06
C GLY A 61 2.26 10.47 -14.04
N ALA A 62 1.05 11.02 -13.87
CA ALA A 62 0.56 12.13 -14.68
C ALA A 62 1.43 13.39 -14.52
N SER A 63 1.84 13.72 -13.29
CA SER A 63 2.72 14.86 -12.98
C SER A 63 4.10 14.70 -13.62
N ALA A 64 4.68 13.50 -13.56
CA ALA A 64 5.94 13.20 -14.23
C ALA A 64 5.83 13.34 -15.76
N GLY A 65 4.74 12.84 -16.35
CA GLY A 65 4.47 12.98 -17.79
C GLY A 65 4.26 14.43 -18.23
N PHE A 66 3.56 15.23 -17.42
CA PHE A 66 3.36 16.66 -17.66
C PHE A 66 4.67 17.43 -17.62
N ILE A 67 5.49 17.23 -16.58
CA ILE A 67 6.81 17.88 -16.49
C ILE A 67 7.72 17.42 -17.63
N GLY A 68 7.78 16.11 -17.89
CA GLY A 68 8.64 15.52 -18.93
C GLY A 68 8.30 15.99 -20.34
N SER A 69 7.03 16.28 -20.60
CA SER A 69 6.55 16.85 -21.86
C SER A 69 6.57 18.39 -21.90
N LYS A 70 7.15 19.05 -20.89
CA LYS A 70 7.19 20.51 -20.75
C LYS A 70 5.79 21.14 -20.79
N GLY A 71 4.81 20.47 -20.19
CA GLY A 71 3.44 20.92 -20.04
C GLY A 71 2.50 20.58 -21.22
N VAL A 72 2.96 19.84 -22.22
CA VAL A 72 2.18 19.55 -23.44
C VAL A 72 1.26 18.33 -23.24
N LEU A 73 1.79 17.23 -22.70
CA LEU A 73 1.04 15.99 -22.47
C LEU A 73 0.49 15.97 -21.04
N PHE A 74 -0.60 15.22 -20.82
CA PHE A 74 -1.24 15.03 -19.51
C PHE A 74 -1.87 16.27 -18.87
N ALA A 75 -1.83 17.45 -19.51
CA ALA A 75 -2.38 18.70 -18.98
C ALA A 75 -3.88 18.59 -18.62
N SER A 76 -4.68 18.02 -19.53
CA SER A 76 -6.12 17.81 -19.32
C SER A 76 -6.41 16.73 -18.28
N GLU A 77 -5.56 15.70 -18.20
CA GLU A 77 -5.72 14.58 -17.28
C GLU A 77 -5.36 14.97 -15.84
N LEU A 78 -4.39 15.87 -15.66
CA LEU A 78 -3.86 16.26 -14.35
C LEU A 78 -4.95 16.77 -13.41
N SER A 79 -5.84 17.63 -13.92
CA SER A 79 -6.95 18.19 -13.14
C SER A 79 -7.89 17.10 -12.63
N THR A 80 -8.24 16.15 -13.50
CA THR A 80 -9.06 14.99 -13.13
C THR A 80 -8.36 14.11 -12.09
N ARG A 81 -7.06 13.82 -12.25
CA ARG A 81 -6.31 13.00 -11.28
C ARG A 81 -6.21 13.68 -9.92
N ARG A 82 -5.96 14.99 -9.89
CA ARG A 82 -5.92 15.76 -8.64
C ARG A 82 -7.25 15.74 -7.91
N SER A 83 -8.36 15.92 -8.63
CA SER A 83 -9.70 15.83 -8.05
C SER A 83 -9.99 14.44 -7.46
N GLN A 84 -9.57 13.37 -8.13
CA GLN A 84 -9.67 12.00 -7.62
C GLN A 84 -8.85 11.82 -6.32
N THR A 85 -7.60 12.30 -6.31
CA THR A 85 -6.75 12.27 -5.11
C THR A 85 -7.34 13.10 -3.98
N ASP A 86 -7.92 14.26 -4.27
CA ASP A 86 -8.54 15.12 -3.24
C ASP A 86 -9.76 14.45 -2.62
N ALA A 87 -10.61 13.81 -3.43
CA ALA A 87 -11.73 13.03 -2.93
C ALA A 87 -11.27 11.87 -2.03
N ALA A 88 -10.25 11.11 -2.46
CA ALA A 88 -9.68 10.04 -1.66
C ALA A 88 -9.02 10.56 -0.36
N ARG A 89 -8.36 11.73 -0.42
CA ARG A 89 -7.73 12.38 0.73
C ARG A 89 -8.79 12.80 1.76
N THR A 90 -9.90 13.38 1.32
CA THR A 90 -11.03 13.74 2.20
C THR A 90 -11.62 12.48 2.84
N ALA A 91 -11.95 11.46 2.05
CA ALA A 91 -12.51 10.20 2.57
C ALA A 91 -11.58 9.52 3.59
N PHE A 92 -10.26 9.58 3.37
CA PHE A 92 -9.27 9.08 4.32
C PHE A 92 -9.31 9.83 5.64
N PHE A 93 -9.33 11.17 5.62
CA PHE A 93 -9.39 11.96 6.86
C PHE A 93 -10.72 11.82 7.60
N GLU A 94 -11.85 11.71 6.88
CA GLU A 94 -13.15 11.39 7.46
C GLU A 94 -13.12 10.01 8.14
N MET A 95 -12.48 9.03 7.51
CA MET A 95 -12.33 7.70 8.09
C MET A 95 -11.46 7.72 9.36
N LEU A 96 -10.36 8.48 9.35
CA LEU A 96 -9.53 8.66 10.55
C LEU A 96 -10.34 9.26 11.71
N GLN A 97 -11.17 10.26 11.45
CA GLN A 97 -12.04 10.84 12.48
C GLN A 97 -13.08 9.84 12.98
N LYS A 98 -13.77 9.14 12.07
CA LYS A 98 -14.80 8.14 12.40
C LYS A 98 -14.25 6.98 13.24
N THR A 99 -13.00 6.61 13.00
CA THR A 99 -12.33 5.48 13.65
C THR A 99 -11.39 5.90 14.78
N GLU A 100 -11.42 7.17 15.18
CA GLU A 100 -10.59 7.78 16.24
C GLU A 100 -9.08 7.52 16.10
N ARG A 101 -8.60 7.52 14.85
CA ARG A 101 -7.22 7.22 14.48
C ARG A 101 -6.48 8.46 14.01
N THR A 102 -5.16 8.45 14.20
CA THR A 102 -4.30 9.56 13.80
C THR A 102 -3.17 9.11 12.90
N LEU A 103 -2.92 9.90 11.85
CA LEU A 103 -1.71 9.76 11.05
C LEU A 103 -0.52 10.36 11.80
N GLY A 104 0.63 9.69 11.79
CA GLY A 104 1.84 10.19 12.44
C GLY A 104 2.30 11.54 11.84
N PRO A 105 2.95 12.43 12.63
CA PRO A 105 3.31 13.78 12.20
C PRO A 105 4.12 13.84 10.90
N SER A 106 5.06 12.91 10.72
CA SER A 106 5.89 12.84 9.50
C SER A 106 5.07 12.48 8.26
N SER A 107 4.16 11.51 8.37
CA SER A 107 3.28 11.11 7.26
C SER A 107 2.25 12.20 6.94
N GLN A 108 1.72 12.87 7.97
CA GLN A 108 0.83 14.03 7.81
C GLN A 108 1.55 15.18 7.08
N SER A 109 2.79 15.48 7.49
CA SER A 109 3.60 16.52 6.86
C SER A 109 3.89 16.18 5.40
N ALA A 110 4.29 14.95 5.09
CA ALA A 110 4.51 14.52 3.70
C ALA A 110 3.24 14.71 2.85
N LEU A 111 2.08 14.29 3.35
CA LEU A 111 0.81 14.41 2.64
C LEU A 111 0.38 15.88 2.42
N SER A 112 0.61 16.75 3.41
CA SER A 112 0.33 18.19 3.29
C SER A 112 1.20 18.89 2.24
N ARG A 113 2.38 18.33 1.93
CA ARG A 113 3.32 18.90 0.97
C ARG A 113 2.88 18.73 -0.48
N ILE A 114 1.90 17.85 -0.74
CA ILE A 114 1.40 17.57 -2.10
C ILE A 114 0.84 18.83 -2.77
N ASP A 115 0.15 19.70 -2.04
CA ASP A 115 -0.40 20.92 -2.64
C ASP A 115 0.71 21.89 -3.08
N GLN A 116 1.81 21.99 -2.31
CA GLN A 116 2.99 22.75 -2.72
C GLN A 116 3.65 22.14 -3.98
N VAL A 117 3.78 20.81 -4.02
CA VAL A 117 4.33 20.09 -5.17
C VAL A 117 3.48 20.36 -6.41
N ARG A 118 2.14 20.30 -6.30
CA ARG A 118 1.21 20.61 -7.39
C ARG A 118 1.43 22.01 -7.95
N SER A 119 1.55 23.02 -7.07
CA SER A 119 1.84 24.40 -7.51
C SER A 119 3.19 24.50 -8.24
N SER A 120 4.22 23.78 -7.78
CA SER A 120 5.52 23.75 -8.48
C SER A 120 5.45 23.00 -9.81
N VAL A 121 4.65 21.93 -9.91
CA VAL A 121 4.39 21.18 -11.15
C VAL A 121 3.73 22.11 -12.19
N ASP A 122 2.73 22.90 -11.78
CA ASP A 122 1.94 23.75 -12.68
C ASP A 122 2.79 24.81 -13.39
N VAL A 123 3.79 25.35 -12.70
CA VAL A 123 4.73 26.33 -13.25
C VAL A 123 6.01 25.71 -13.80
N LEU A 124 6.08 24.37 -13.86
CA LEU A 124 7.28 23.61 -14.25
C LEU A 124 8.53 23.97 -13.43
N GLY A 125 8.33 24.41 -12.18
CA GLY A 125 9.37 24.88 -11.26
C GLY A 125 10.02 23.78 -10.42
N ILE A 126 9.71 22.51 -10.69
CA ILE A 126 10.23 21.34 -9.99
C ILE A 126 10.68 20.29 -11.01
N SER A 127 11.75 19.55 -10.68
CA SER A 127 12.20 18.45 -11.52
C SER A 127 11.25 17.25 -11.44
N VAL A 128 11.24 16.40 -12.47
CA VAL A 128 10.49 15.13 -12.44
C VAL A 128 10.89 14.28 -11.23
N ALA A 129 12.18 14.24 -10.90
CA ALA A 129 12.72 13.44 -9.81
C ALA A 129 12.24 13.95 -8.44
N ASP A 130 12.26 15.27 -8.21
CA ASP A 130 11.82 15.86 -6.95
C ASP A 130 10.31 15.73 -6.75
N ALA A 131 9.52 15.97 -7.82
CA ALA A 131 8.08 15.76 -7.78
C ALA A 131 7.76 14.29 -7.48
N ALA A 132 8.35 13.36 -8.22
CA ALA A 132 8.15 11.92 -8.00
C ALA A 132 8.58 11.49 -6.60
N GLY A 133 9.68 12.04 -6.08
CA GLY A 133 10.17 11.79 -4.73
C GLY A 133 9.17 12.22 -3.65
N ALA A 134 8.57 13.40 -3.79
CA ALA A 134 7.58 13.89 -2.83
C ALA A 134 6.33 13.01 -2.77
N TYR A 135 5.75 12.62 -3.92
CA TYR A 135 4.63 11.66 -3.94
C TYR A 135 5.03 10.31 -3.33
N THR A 136 6.23 9.82 -3.64
CA THR A 136 6.75 8.55 -3.12
C THR A 136 6.88 8.58 -1.60
N GLN A 137 7.29 9.71 -1.02
CA GLN A 137 7.37 9.88 0.43
C GLN A 137 5.99 9.82 1.09
N SER A 138 4.97 10.46 0.51
CA SER A 138 3.59 10.40 1.00
C SER A 138 3.01 8.99 0.94
N ILE A 139 3.25 8.28 -0.17
CA ILE A 139 2.84 6.88 -0.35
C ILE A 139 3.50 5.98 0.71
N ALA A 140 4.80 6.16 0.98
CA ALA A 140 5.51 5.40 2.00
C ALA A 140 4.96 5.68 3.41
N GLY A 141 4.61 6.94 3.71
CA GLY A 141 4.01 7.33 4.98
C GLY A 141 2.63 6.71 5.22
N LEU A 142 1.79 6.65 4.18
CA LEU A 142 0.50 5.97 4.23
C LEU A 142 0.65 4.44 4.36
N SER A 143 1.60 3.84 3.63
CA SER A 143 1.88 2.40 3.74
C SER A 143 2.33 2.02 5.17
N SER A 144 3.19 2.84 5.77
CA SER A 144 3.65 2.65 7.15
C SER A 144 2.52 2.80 8.17
N PHE A 145 1.60 3.74 7.94
CA PHE A 145 0.38 3.87 8.74
C PHE A 145 -0.46 2.60 8.66
N SER A 146 -0.71 2.10 7.44
CA SER A 146 -1.52 0.91 7.23
C SER A 146 -0.92 -0.33 7.92
N GLU A 147 0.41 -0.50 7.87
CA GLU A 147 1.11 -1.56 8.61
C GLU A 147 0.91 -1.49 10.12
N LEU A 148 0.90 -0.28 10.71
CA LEU A 148 0.67 -0.09 12.13
C LEU A 148 -0.76 -0.43 12.54
N GLN A 149 -1.76 -0.06 11.72
CA GLN A 149 -3.16 -0.35 12.02
C GLN A 149 -3.46 -1.84 12.07
N LEU A 150 -2.83 -2.64 11.20
CA LEU A 150 -3.05 -4.09 11.19
C LEU A 150 -2.33 -4.85 12.30
N LYS A 151 -1.27 -4.29 12.88
CA LYS A 151 -0.59 -4.94 14.03
C LYS A 151 -1.51 -5.03 15.26
N ALA A 152 -2.52 -4.17 15.34
CA ALA A 152 -3.53 -4.19 16.39
C ALA A 152 -4.60 -5.27 16.18
N ALA A 153 -4.64 -5.94 15.02
CA ALA A 153 -5.70 -6.89 14.74
C ALA A 153 -5.44 -8.28 15.38
N SER A 154 -6.40 -8.76 16.16
CA SER A 154 -6.31 -10.07 16.86
C SER A 154 -6.60 -11.28 15.95
N SER A 155 -7.19 -11.08 14.76
CA SER A 155 -7.56 -12.18 13.84
C SER A 155 -6.42 -12.53 12.87
N PRO A 156 -5.84 -13.74 12.94
CA PRO A 156 -4.76 -14.17 12.04
C PRO A 156 -5.16 -14.10 10.56
N LYS A 157 -6.43 -14.38 10.23
CA LYS A 157 -6.93 -14.33 8.85
C LYS A 157 -6.93 -12.91 8.30
N VAL A 158 -7.44 -11.94 9.07
CA VAL A 158 -7.47 -10.53 8.67
C VAL A 158 -6.06 -10.00 8.52
N VAL A 159 -5.18 -10.29 9.48
CA VAL A 159 -3.76 -9.92 9.44
C VAL A 159 -3.09 -10.50 8.20
N SER A 160 -3.33 -11.77 7.87
CA SER A 160 -2.74 -12.42 6.69
C SER A 160 -3.24 -11.77 5.40
N SER A 161 -4.56 -11.65 5.19
CA SER A 161 -5.11 -11.02 3.98
C SER A 161 -4.60 -9.60 3.77
N ALA A 162 -4.48 -8.84 4.85
CA ALA A 162 -4.07 -7.45 4.75
C ALA A 162 -2.54 -7.30 4.60
N GLN A 163 -1.73 -8.23 5.13
CA GLN A 163 -0.31 -8.36 4.75
C GLN A 163 -0.13 -8.70 3.27
N ALA A 164 -0.98 -9.57 2.71
CA ALA A 164 -0.95 -9.89 1.29
C ALA A 164 -1.26 -8.65 0.43
N LEU A 165 -2.30 -7.89 0.81
CA LEU A 165 -2.68 -6.65 0.15
C LEU A 165 -1.55 -5.60 0.18
N PHE A 166 -0.88 -5.42 1.31
CA PHE A 166 0.25 -4.49 1.41
C PHE A 166 1.45 -4.91 0.61
N ALA A 167 1.79 -6.19 0.66
CA ALA A 167 2.88 -6.72 -0.15
C ALA A 167 2.58 -6.52 -1.64
N LEU A 168 1.33 -6.72 -2.08
CA LEU A 168 0.90 -6.47 -3.45
C LEU A 168 0.94 -4.98 -3.82
N SER A 169 0.45 -4.10 -2.94
CA SER A 169 0.48 -2.64 -3.14
C SER A 169 1.92 -2.11 -3.23
N ALA A 170 2.80 -2.60 -2.35
CA ALA A 170 4.22 -2.29 -2.38
C ALA A 170 4.89 -2.84 -3.64
N ALA A 171 4.54 -4.06 -4.10
CA ALA A 171 5.04 -4.61 -5.36
C ALA A 171 4.64 -3.73 -6.55
N LYS A 172 3.37 -3.29 -6.59
CA LYS A 172 2.87 -2.33 -7.60
C LYS A 172 3.63 -1.01 -7.57
N GLU A 173 3.95 -0.52 -6.38
CA GLU A 173 4.73 0.69 -6.21
C GLU A 173 6.17 0.52 -6.76
N LYS A 174 6.83 -0.60 -6.47
CA LYS A 174 8.14 -0.91 -7.05
C LYS A 174 8.08 -1.09 -8.57
N ALA A 175 7.03 -1.69 -9.09
CA ALA A 175 6.78 -1.77 -10.53
C ALA A 175 6.64 -0.39 -11.19
N GLY A 176 5.90 0.52 -10.56
CA GLY A 176 5.76 1.90 -11.06
C GLY A 176 7.09 2.66 -11.10
N GLN A 177 7.92 2.50 -10.06
CA GLN A 177 9.26 3.09 -10.01
C GLN A 177 10.21 2.45 -11.04
N GLU A 178 10.19 1.12 -11.16
CA GLU A 178 10.97 0.37 -12.14
C GLU A 178 10.61 0.80 -13.56
N ARG A 179 9.31 0.96 -13.84
CA ARG A 179 8.81 1.45 -15.12
C ARG A 179 9.41 2.81 -15.47
N ALA A 180 9.42 3.76 -14.54
CA ALA A 180 10.01 5.07 -14.77
C ALA A 180 11.53 5.01 -15.04
N MET A 181 12.26 4.17 -14.30
CA MET A 181 13.71 3.99 -14.48
C MET A 181 14.03 3.31 -15.83
N GLY A 182 13.28 2.28 -16.21
CA GLY A 182 13.44 1.60 -17.48
C GLY A 182 13.11 2.49 -18.67
N ALA A 183 12.03 3.27 -18.60
CA ALA A 183 11.65 4.20 -19.68
C ALA A 183 12.77 5.21 -19.95
N ASN A 184 13.41 5.71 -18.89
CA ASN A 184 14.57 6.60 -19.00
C ASN A 184 15.78 5.90 -19.65
N GLY A 185 16.10 4.67 -19.22
CA GLY A 185 17.24 3.92 -19.74
C GLY A 185 17.10 3.53 -21.22
N PHE A 186 15.94 2.98 -21.59
CA PHE A 186 15.64 2.60 -22.97
C PHE A 186 15.53 3.81 -23.90
N SER A 187 14.88 4.91 -23.47
CA SER A 187 14.81 6.14 -24.29
C SER A 187 16.18 6.76 -24.54
N ALA A 188 17.11 6.63 -23.60
CA ALA A 188 18.48 7.12 -23.75
C ALA A 188 19.38 6.18 -24.58
N GLY A 189 18.90 4.97 -24.92
CA GLY A 189 19.69 3.92 -25.56
C GLY A 189 20.86 3.44 -24.70
N LYS A 190 20.87 3.76 -23.40
CA LYS A 190 21.87 3.31 -22.43
C LYS A 190 21.35 3.48 -21.01
N PHE A 191 21.71 2.55 -20.14
CA PHE A 191 21.49 2.70 -18.70
C PHE A 191 22.75 3.26 -18.04
N GLN A 192 22.64 4.42 -17.40
CA GLN A 192 23.74 4.91 -16.55
C GLN A 192 23.89 4.00 -15.32
N PRO A 193 25.11 3.78 -14.78
CA PRO A 193 25.35 2.81 -13.71
C PRO A 193 24.39 2.94 -12.53
N LYS A 194 24.13 4.16 -12.04
CA LYS A 194 23.22 4.37 -10.91
C LYS A 194 21.75 4.12 -11.25
N ILE A 195 21.33 4.44 -12.47
CA ILE A 195 19.96 4.16 -12.95
C ILE A 195 19.76 2.65 -13.06
N PHE A 196 20.76 1.94 -13.59
CA PHE A 196 20.73 0.49 -13.71
C PHE A 196 20.71 -0.22 -12.35
N GLU A 197 21.55 0.21 -11.40
CA GLU A 197 21.57 -0.31 -10.03
C GLU A 197 20.18 -0.18 -9.38
N ASN A 198 19.58 1.01 -9.48
CA ASN A 198 18.23 1.25 -8.96
C ASN A 198 17.19 0.39 -9.70
N PHE A 199 17.26 0.29 -11.02
CA PHE A 199 16.35 -0.53 -11.84
C PHE A 199 16.36 -2.00 -11.38
N VAL A 200 17.55 -2.60 -11.25
CA VAL A 200 17.70 -3.99 -10.78
C VAL A 200 17.23 -4.14 -9.33
N SER A 201 17.57 -3.18 -8.45
CA SER A 201 17.10 -3.19 -7.07
C SER A 201 15.57 -3.15 -6.96
N LEU A 202 14.90 -2.37 -7.81
CA LEU A 202 13.44 -2.25 -7.83
C LEU A 202 12.79 -3.55 -8.32
N SER A 203 13.33 -4.16 -9.37
CA SER A 203 12.90 -5.46 -9.88
C SER A 203 13.03 -6.58 -8.83
N GLY A 204 14.17 -6.64 -8.15
CA GLY A 204 14.41 -7.61 -7.07
C GLY A 204 13.45 -7.41 -5.88
N ALA A 205 13.27 -6.15 -5.45
CA ALA A 205 12.32 -5.82 -4.38
C ALA A 205 10.87 -6.17 -4.75
N GLN A 206 10.46 -5.91 -5.99
CA GLN A 206 9.14 -6.29 -6.49
C GLN A 206 8.91 -7.80 -6.41
N ASN A 207 9.87 -8.62 -6.86
CA ASN A 207 9.72 -10.07 -6.82
C ASN A 207 9.62 -10.59 -5.38
N ALA A 208 10.44 -10.07 -4.46
CA ALA A 208 10.35 -10.41 -3.04
C ALA A 208 8.98 -10.06 -2.44
N LEU A 209 8.40 -8.93 -2.86
CA LEU A 209 7.07 -8.50 -2.43
C LEU A 209 5.96 -9.36 -3.04
N PHE A 210 6.07 -9.83 -4.29
CA PHE A 210 5.12 -10.79 -4.84
C PHE A 210 5.15 -12.13 -4.10
N VAL A 211 6.34 -12.65 -3.78
CA VAL A 211 6.48 -13.86 -2.96
C VAL A 211 5.81 -13.68 -1.60
N LYS A 212 6.04 -12.53 -0.95
CA LYS A 212 5.38 -12.18 0.32
C LYS A 212 3.86 -12.08 0.17
N ALA A 213 3.37 -11.47 -0.91
CA ALA A 213 1.93 -11.35 -1.15
C ALA A 213 1.28 -12.75 -1.29
N ILE A 214 1.91 -13.64 -2.06
CA ILE A 214 1.44 -15.01 -2.27
C ILE A 214 1.47 -15.82 -0.96
N SER A 215 2.48 -15.63 -0.10
CA SER A 215 2.59 -16.39 1.15
C SER A 215 1.48 -16.06 2.15
N PHE A 216 0.95 -14.84 2.13
CA PHE A 216 -0.09 -14.37 3.03
C PHE A 216 -1.51 -14.38 2.43
N ALA A 217 -1.63 -14.54 1.11
CA ALA A 217 -2.91 -14.55 0.42
C ALA A 217 -3.76 -15.78 0.74
N SER A 218 -5.08 -15.63 0.60
CA SER A 218 -6.02 -16.77 0.64
C SER A 218 -5.75 -17.72 -0.54
N GLU A 219 -6.15 -18.99 -0.44
CA GLU A 219 -6.03 -19.93 -1.57
C GLU A 219 -6.76 -19.44 -2.83
N GLU A 220 -7.89 -18.75 -2.64
CA GLU A 220 -8.68 -18.14 -3.70
C GLU A 220 -7.88 -17.02 -4.42
N ASP A 221 -7.19 -16.17 -3.65
CA ASP A 221 -6.45 -15.01 -4.19
C ASP A 221 -5.06 -15.38 -4.74
N LYS A 222 -4.43 -16.47 -4.26
CA LYS A 222 -3.08 -16.89 -4.67
C LYS A 222 -2.95 -17.04 -6.18
N ASN A 223 -3.96 -17.61 -6.83
CA ASN A 223 -3.94 -17.82 -8.29
C ASN A 223 -4.04 -16.49 -9.05
N ALA A 224 -4.88 -15.56 -8.57
CA ALA A 224 -4.99 -14.23 -9.17
C ALA A 224 -3.67 -13.47 -9.05
N ILE A 225 -3.03 -13.49 -7.87
CA ILE A 225 -1.74 -12.82 -7.64
C ILE A 225 -0.63 -13.47 -8.48
N LYS A 226 -0.55 -14.81 -8.54
CA LYS A 226 0.44 -15.50 -9.39
C LYS A 226 0.26 -15.18 -10.86
N SER A 227 -0.98 -15.14 -11.35
CA SER A 227 -1.29 -14.79 -12.73
C SER A 227 -0.88 -13.34 -13.04
N ALA A 228 -1.15 -12.40 -12.13
CA ALA A 228 -0.72 -11.02 -12.29
C ALA A 228 0.81 -10.85 -12.21
N ALA A 229 1.48 -11.58 -11.31
CA ALA A 229 2.92 -11.47 -11.09
C ALA A 229 3.76 -12.18 -12.17
N TYR A 230 3.30 -13.34 -12.64
CA TYR A 230 4.08 -14.27 -13.47
C TYR A 230 3.35 -14.73 -14.75
N GLY A 231 2.23 -14.11 -15.09
CA GLY A 231 1.49 -14.39 -16.31
C GLY A 231 2.12 -13.78 -17.57
N GLY A 232 1.40 -13.86 -18.69
CA GLY A 232 1.94 -13.53 -20.03
C GLY A 232 2.50 -12.11 -20.19
N ALA A 233 1.85 -11.09 -19.60
CA ALA A 233 2.35 -9.72 -19.65
C ALA A 233 3.68 -9.56 -18.89
N SER A 234 3.80 -10.20 -17.72
CA SER A 234 5.01 -10.18 -16.90
C SER A 234 6.19 -10.92 -17.55
N SER A 235 5.92 -11.97 -18.34
CA SER A 235 6.95 -12.67 -19.11
C SER A 235 7.64 -11.76 -20.13
N ARG A 236 6.90 -10.87 -20.80
CA ARG A 236 7.48 -9.89 -21.73
C ARG A 236 8.35 -8.88 -20.98
N VAL A 237 7.89 -8.40 -19.83
CA VAL A 237 8.67 -7.50 -18.97
C VAL A 237 9.96 -8.16 -18.50
N GLU A 238 9.95 -9.46 -18.18
CA GLU A 238 11.16 -10.19 -17.80
C GLU A 238 12.16 -10.32 -18.96
N GLN A 239 11.68 -10.53 -20.18
CA GLN A 239 12.54 -10.48 -21.37
C GLN A 239 13.17 -9.09 -21.54
N MET A 240 12.39 -8.03 -21.41
CA MET A 240 12.91 -6.66 -21.47
C MET A 240 13.92 -6.38 -20.35
N ARG A 241 13.76 -6.94 -19.15
CA ARG A 241 14.76 -6.84 -18.08
C ARG A 241 16.07 -7.52 -18.44
N VAL A 242 16.03 -8.67 -19.12
CA VAL A 242 17.24 -9.34 -19.62
C VAL A 242 17.97 -8.46 -20.63
N GLU A 243 17.25 -7.90 -21.61
CA GLU A 243 17.84 -6.98 -22.59
C GLU A 243 18.38 -5.69 -21.95
N ALA A 244 17.69 -5.14 -20.93
CA ALA A 244 18.21 -4.02 -20.16
C ALA A 244 19.55 -4.34 -19.49
N ARG A 245 19.71 -5.57 -18.97
CA ARG A 245 20.98 -6.03 -18.38
C ARG A 245 22.08 -6.14 -19.44
N GLN A 246 21.77 -6.68 -20.62
CA GLN A 246 22.72 -6.77 -21.74
C GLN A 246 23.14 -5.40 -22.25
N LEU A 247 22.18 -4.49 -22.44
CA LEU A 247 22.45 -3.10 -22.83
C LEU A 247 23.33 -2.38 -21.79
N ALA A 248 23.05 -2.55 -20.51
CA ALA A 248 23.76 -1.84 -19.43
C ALA A 248 25.19 -2.37 -19.21
N LEU A 249 25.40 -3.68 -19.30
CA LEU A 249 26.68 -4.32 -18.94
C LEU A 249 27.58 -4.58 -20.15
N ALA A 250 27.01 -5.00 -21.28
CA ALA A 250 27.73 -5.37 -22.49
C ALA A 250 27.64 -4.29 -23.59
N GLY A 251 26.77 -3.30 -23.44
CA GLY A 251 26.53 -2.29 -24.47
C GLY A 251 25.85 -2.84 -25.72
N GLU A 252 25.19 -4.01 -25.61
CA GLU A 252 24.50 -4.64 -26.72
C GLU A 252 23.31 -3.78 -27.15
N PRO A 253 23.18 -3.45 -28.45
CA PRO A 253 22.07 -2.65 -28.94
C PRO A 253 20.75 -3.42 -28.81
N THR A 254 19.73 -2.78 -28.26
CA THR A 254 18.36 -3.30 -28.15
C THR A 254 17.43 -2.51 -29.08
N GLN A 255 16.37 -3.17 -29.56
CA GLN A 255 15.28 -2.53 -30.29
C GLN A 255 14.18 -2.00 -29.37
N ILE A 256 14.24 -2.31 -28.06
CA ILE A 256 13.24 -1.85 -27.10
C ILE A 256 13.38 -0.35 -26.91
N THR A 257 12.31 0.38 -27.20
CA THR A 257 12.22 1.81 -26.95
C THR A 257 11.64 2.10 -25.56
N GLY A 258 11.82 3.33 -25.06
CA GLY A 258 11.15 3.77 -23.83
C GLY A 258 9.63 3.59 -23.87
N PRO A 259 8.93 3.93 -24.97
CA PRO A 259 7.51 3.64 -25.15
C PRO A 259 7.14 2.16 -25.14
N ASP A 260 7.98 1.26 -25.69
CA ASP A 260 7.70 -0.19 -25.64
C ASP A 260 7.74 -0.75 -24.21
N TRP A 261 8.53 -0.12 -23.35
CA TRP A 261 8.69 -0.49 -21.95
C TRP A 261 7.61 0.12 -21.03
N PHE A 262 7.04 1.27 -21.38
CA PHE A 262 6.12 2.05 -20.53
C PHE A 262 4.68 1.52 -20.54
#